data_AF-A0A8H6ER89-F1
#
_entry.id   AF-A0A8H6ER89-F1
#
_cell.length_a   1.000
_cell.length_b   1.000
_cell.length_c   1.000
_cell.angle_alpha   90.00
_cell.angle_beta   90.00
_cell.angle_gamma   90.00
#
_symmetry.space_group_name_H-M   'P 1'
#
loop_
_entity.id
_entity.type
_entity.pdbx_description
1 polymer ?
#
loop_
_entity_poly.entity_id
_entity_poly.type
_entity_poly.pdbx_seq_one_letter_code
_entity_poly.pdbx_strand_id
1 'polypeptide(L)'
;MDALKSAVLETRASFDIQNDLKLLDNIGSNLQHLNSLQSSDLKEKKDEINDLKKRLKTLSDTISELKLSPKLKNAKNDLIELENQMFKIANGLTKLNMEINSLKLTYNQDLKQLDDLEDQIQGLKVGFKSKLAESSAEPDEVSEKSKLIKLRLYESLGLKLDSGSKEILVLNKQENKTSVLKVDDSYSEYFISNYVWNNI
;
A
#
# COMPACT_ATOMS: atom_id res chain seq x y z
N MET A 1 91.92 -10.88 -87.05
CA MET A 1 91.82 -12.12 -86.26
C MET A 1 92.19 -11.88 -84.79
N ASP A 2 93.25 -11.13 -84.49
CA ASP A 2 93.70 -10.90 -83.10
C ASP A 2 92.74 -10.07 -82.23
N ALA A 3 92.08 -9.04 -82.78
CA ALA A 3 91.08 -8.26 -82.04
C ALA A 3 89.86 -9.10 -81.62
N LEU A 4 89.41 -10.02 -82.47
CA LEU A 4 88.31 -10.94 -82.16
C LEU A 4 88.72 -11.94 -81.08
N LYS A 5 89.97 -12.44 -81.14
CA LYS A 5 90.52 -13.33 -80.12
C LYS A 5 90.66 -12.63 -78.76
N SER A 6 91.08 -11.36 -78.76
CA SER A 6 91.16 -10.54 -77.54
C SER A 6 89.78 -10.29 -76.93
N ALA A 7 88.79 -9.91 -77.75
CA ALA A 7 87.42 -9.65 -77.28
C ALA A 7 86.76 -10.90 -76.65
N VAL A 8 86.99 -12.08 -77.23
CA VAL A 8 86.49 -13.35 -76.67
C VAL A 8 87.18 -13.70 -75.34
N LEU A 9 88.49 -13.45 -75.21
CA LEU A 9 89.23 -13.68 -73.97
C LEU A 9 88.80 -12.72 -72.86
N GLU A 10 88.59 -11.44 -73.19
CA GLU A 10 88.10 -10.42 -72.26
C GLU A 10 86.66 -10.71 -71.82
N THR A 11 85.78 -11.11 -72.73
CA THR A 11 84.40 -11.54 -72.41
C THR A 11 84.40 -12.77 -71.50
N ARG A 12 85.30 -13.74 -71.74
CA ARG A 12 85.44 -14.92 -70.88
C ARG A 12 85.97 -14.56 -69.50
N ALA A 13 86.91 -13.62 -69.39
CA ALA A 13 87.45 -13.17 -68.12
C ALA A 13 86.45 -12.33 -67.30
N SER A 14 85.56 -11.60 -67.99
CA SER A 14 84.47 -10.82 -67.37
C SER A 14 83.29 -11.69 -66.89
N PHE A 15 83.20 -12.95 -67.36
CA PHE A 15 82.14 -13.87 -66.96
C PHE A 15 82.47 -14.55 -65.62
N ASP A 16 82.05 -13.94 -64.52
CA ASP A 16 82.33 -14.43 -63.16
C ASP A 16 81.26 -15.42 -62.65
N ILE A 17 81.42 -16.67 -63.06
CA ILE A 17 80.58 -17.80 -62.62
C ILE A 17 80.66 -18.02 -61.10
N GLN A 18 81.80 -17.69 -60.47
CA GLN A 18 82.00 -17.94 -59.04
C GLN A 18 81.15 -16.99 -58.20
N ASN A 19 80.99 -15.74 -58.64
CA ASN A 19 80.09 -14.80 -57.98
C ASN A 19 78.63 -15.26 -58.09
N ASP A 20 78.19 -15.72 -59.27
CA ASP A 20 76.83 -16.24 -59.47
C ASP A 20 76.56 -17.48 -58.61
N LEU A 21 77.54 -18.38 -58.46
CA LEU A 21 77.42 -19.56 -57.62
C LEU A 21 77.29 -19.18 -56.14
N LYS A 22 78.08 -18.19 -55.66
CA LYS A 22 77.93 -17.63 -54.31
C LYS A 22 76.56 -16.96 -54.09
N LEU A 23 76.04 -16.26 -55.10
CA LEU A 23 74.69 -15.68 -55.03
C LEU A 23 73.64 -16.78 -54.92
N LEU A 24 73.80 -17.88 -55.65
CA LEU A 24 72.90 -19.03 -55.60
C LEU A 24 72.96 -19.73 -54.23
N ASP A 25 74.14 -19.87 -53.63
CA ASP A 25 74.32 -20.37 -52.25
C ASP A 25 73.67 -19.44 -51.22
N ASN A 26 73.83 -18.12 -51.39
CA ASN A 26 73.17 -17.13 -50.53
C ASN A 26 71.64 -17.21 -50.66
N ILE A 27 71.10 -17.37 -51.87
CA ILE A 27 69.66 -17.58 -52.08
C ILE A 27 69.21 -18.88 -51.41
N GLY A 28 69.98 -19.96 -51.54
CA GLY A 28 69.69 -21.25 -50.91
C GLY A 28 69.63 -21.14 -49.38
N SER A 29 70.62 -20.49 -48.76
CA SER A 29 70.63 -20.26 -47.31
C SER A 29 69.47 -19.36 -46.87
N ASN A 30 69.17 -18.28 -47.59
CA ASN A 30 68.03 -17.40 -47.30
C ASN A 30 66.69 -18.15 -47.39
N LEU A 31 66.53 -19.06 -48.35
CA LEU A 31 65.34 -19.92 -48.45
C LEU A 31 65.23 -20.89 -47.27
N GLN A 32 66.35 -21.45 -46.80
CA GLN A 32 66.36 -22.29 -45.59
C GLN A 32 66.01 -21.47 -44.33
N HIS A 33 66.56 -20.27 -44.20
CA HIS A 33 66.22 -19.35 -43.12
C HIS A 33 64.73 -18.97 -43.16
N LEU A 34 64.19 -18.66 -44.33
CA LEU A 34 62.77 -18.34 -44.49
C LEU A 34 61.87 -19.53 -44.13
N ASN A 35 62.20 -20.73 -44.59
CA ASN A 35 61.44 -21.94 -44.24
C ASN A 35 61.48 -22.24 -42.73
N SER A 36 62.64 -22.09 -42.09
CA SER A 36 62.75 -22.31 -40.65
C SER A 36 61.93 -21.29 -39.86
N LEU A 37 61.97 -20.01 -40.24
CA LEU A 37 61.17 -18.95 -39.62
C LEU A 37 59.67 -19.21 -39.81
N GLN A 38 59.25 -19.57 -41.03
CA GLN A 38 57.85 -19.91 -41.31
C GLN A 38 57.39 -21.13 -40.49
N SER A 39 58.22 -22.17 -40.37
CA SER A 39 57.89 -23.35 -39.59
C SER A 39 57.77 -23.05 -38.09
N SER A 40 58.60 -22.14 -37.58
CA SER A 40 58.56 -21.68 -36.19
C SER A 40 57.30 -20.87 -35.91
N ASP A 41 56.98 -19.91 -36.78
CA ASP A 41 55.77 -19.07 -36.65
C ASP A 41 54.49 -19.92 -36.73
N LEU A 42 54.42 -20.86 -37.68
CA LEU A 42 53.31 -21.81 -37.77
C LEU A 42 53.15 -22.66 -36.51
N LYS A 43 54.27 -23.09 -35.91
CA LYS A 43 54.25 -23.86 -34.67
C LYS A 43 53.74 -23.01 -33.51
N GLU A 44 54.24 -21.79 -33.35
CA GLU A 44 53.81 -20.85 -32.31
C GLU A 44 52.32 -20.56 -32.42
N LYS A 45 51.83 -20.23 -33.62
CA LYS A 45 50.39 -19.98 -33.85
C LYS A 45 49.54 -21.22 -33.57
N LYS A 46 50.03 -22.41 -33.91
CA LYS A 46 49.33 -23.67 -33.62
C LYS A 46 49.25 -23.94 -32.11
N ASP A 47 50.31 -23.66 -31.37
CA ASP A 47 50.35 -23.81 -29.92
C ASP A 47 49.42 -22.79 -29.24
N GLU A 48 49.42 -21.54 -29.70
CA GLU A 48 48.50 -20.49 -29.27
C GLU A 48 47.02 -20.90 -29.50
N ILE A 49 46.70 -21.42 -30.69
CA ILE A 49 45.35 -21.93 -31.01
C ILE A 49 44.97 -23.09 -30.09
N ASN A 50 45.89 -24.01 -29.80
CA ASN A 50 45.61 -25.14 -28.92
C ASN A 50 45.34 -24.70 -27.49
N ASP A 51 46.08 -23.71 -26.99
CA ASP A 51 45.86 -23.17 -25.66
C ASP A 51 44.56 -22.38 -25.58
N LEU A 52 44.22 -21.59 -26.59
CA LEU A 52 42.91 -20.94 -26.69
C LEU A 52 41.77 -21.97 -26.73
N LYS A 53 41.92 -23.07 -27.48
CA LYS A 53 40.93 -24.16 -27.51
C LYS A 53 40.76 -24.81 -26.14
N LYS A 54 41.85 -25.04 -25.41
CA LYS A 54 41.78 -25.58 -24.03
C LYS A 54 41.05 -24.61 -23.11
N ARG A 55 41.38 -23.31 -23.16
CA ARG A 55 40.71 -22.27 -22.36
C ARG A 55 39.21 -22.17 -22.68
N LEU A 56 38.85 -22.24 -23.96
CA LEU A 56 37.46 -22.24 -24.39
C LEU A 56 36.73 -23.46 -23.84
N LYS A 57 37.33 -24.65 -23.93
CA LYS A 57 36.76 -25.88 -23.38
C LYS A 57 36.55 -25.76 -21.87
N THR A 58 37.57 -25.33 -21.11
CA THR A 58 37.42 -25.14 -19.66
C THR A 58 36.34 -24.13 -19.32
N LEU A 59 36.24 -23.02 -20.08
CA LEU A 59 35.20 -22.02 -19.85
C LEU A 59 33.81 -22.59 -20.15
N SER A 60 33.64 -23.33 -21.25
CA SER A 60 32.40 -24.00 -21.60
C SER A 60 31.96 -25.02 -20.54
N ASP A 61 32.92 -25.78 -20.00
CA ASP A 61 32.68 -26.75 -18.93
C ASP A 61 32.24 -26.03 -17.65
N THR A 62 32.93 -24.95 -17.26
CA THR A 62 32.52 -24.14 -16.09
C THR A 62 31.15 -23.50 -16.27
N ILE A 63 30.81 -22.97 -17.45
CA ILE A 63 29.48 -22.40 -17.71
C ILE A 63 28.41 -23.48 -17.58
N SER A 64 28.68 -24.67 -18.10
CA SER A 64 27.75 -25.80 -18.02
C SER A 64 27.57 -26.25 -16.57
N GLU A 65 28.65 -26.30 -15.79
CA GLU A 65 28.61 -26.58 -14.36
C GLU A 65 27.85 -25.50 -13.56
N LEU A 66 28.08 -24.21 -13.83
CA LEU A 66 27.35 -23.12 -13.19
C LEU A 66 25.86 -23.16 -13.55
N LYS A 67 25.52 -23.48 -14.80
CA LYS A 67 24.13 -23.59 -15.25
C LYS A 67 23.41 -24.78 -14.62
N LEU A 68 24.12 -25.89 -14.43
CA LEU A 68 23.62 -27.07 -13.72
C LEU A 68 23.69 -26.91 -12.20
N SER A 69 24.41 -25.90 -11.71
CA SER A 69 24.64 -25.72 -10.29
C SER A 69 23.31 -25.54 -9.56
N PRO A 70 23.04 -26.38 -8.56
CA PRO A 70 21.82 -26.27 -7.76
C PRO A 70 21.73 -24.91 -7.07
N LYS A 71 22.87 -24.24 -6.81
CA LYS A 71 22.90 -22.88 -6.25
C LYS A 71 22.19 -21.86 -7.12
N LEU A 72 22.37 -21.90 -8.45
CA LEU A 72 21.70 -20.97 -9.35
C LEU A 72 20.19 -21.25 -9.43
N LYS A 73 19.82 -22.54 -9.44
CA LYS A 73 18.41 -22.94 -9.42
C LYS A 73 17.72 -22.53 -8.11
N ASN A 74 18.39 -22.72 -6.98
CA ASN A 74 17.90 -22.30 -5.67
C ASN A 74 17.79 -20.78 -5.59
N ALA A 75 18.83 -20.04 -5.97
CA ALA A 75 18.79 -18.58 -6.00
C ALA A 75 17.66 -18.04 -6.91
N LYS A 76 17.39 -18.70 -8.04
CA LYS A 76 16.25 -18.36 -8.90
C LYS A 76 14.91 -18.63 -8.20
N ASN A 77 14.77 -19.76 -7.51
CA ASN A 77 13.56 -20.07 -6.77
C ASN A 77 13.34 -19.09 -5.61
N ASP A 78 14.40 -18.77 -4.86
CA ASP A 78 14.37 -17.80 -3.76
C ASP A 78 13.96 -16.41 -4.27
N LEU A 79 14.47 -16.00 -5.43
CA LEU A 79 14.09 -14.75 -6.08
C LEU A 79 12.59 -14.74 -6.42
N ILE A 80 12.08 -15.82 -7.03
CA ILE A 80 10.65 -15.93 -7.37
C ILE A 80 9.78 -15.91 -6.09
N GLU A 81 10.23 -16.58 -5.02
CA GLU A 81 9.52 -16.54 -3.75
C GLU A 81 9.48 -15.13 -3.16
N LEU A 82 10.62 -14.43 -3.19
CA LEU A 82 10.72 -13.05 -2.73
C LEU A 82 9.85 -12.09 -3.56
N GLU A 83 9.82 -12.24 -4.89
CA GLU A 83 8.94 -11.47 -5.77
C GLU A 83 7.46 -11.70 -5.43
N ASN A 84 7.06 -12.95 -5.17
CA ASN A 84 5.70 -13.27 -4.76
C ASN A 84 5.36 -12.67 -3.38
N GLN A 85 6.29 -12.69 -2.43
CA GLN A 85 6.11 -12.03 -1.14
C GLN A 85 5.96 -10.52 -1.31
N MET A 86 6.79 -9.91 -2.15
CA MET A 86 6.74 -8.48 -2.46
C MET A 86 5.39 -8.10 -3.09
N PHE A 87 4.89 -8.91 -4.02
CA PHE A 87 3.57 -8.72 -4.62
C PHE A 87 2.43 -8.86 -3.59
N LYS A 88 2.51 -9.85 -2.69
CA LYS A 88 1.54 -10.02 -1.59
C LYS A 88 1.54 -8.81 -0.66
N ILE A 89 2.72 -8.31 -0.29
CA ILE A 89 2.87 -7.12 0.56
C ILE A 89 2.32 -5.89 -0.15
N ALA A 90 2.68 -5.68 -1.41
CA ALA A 90 2.18 -4.55 -2.21
C ALA A 90 0.64 -4.58 -2.31
N ASN A 91 0.05 -5.74 -2.60
CA ASN A 91 -1.39 -5.91 -2.65
C ASN A 91 -2.05 -5.68 -1.28
N GLY A 92 -1.44 -6.17 -0.19
CA GLY A 92 -1.87 -5.89 1.18
C GLY A 92 -1.84 -4.39 1.51
N LEU A 93 -0.79 -3.69 1.09
CA LEU A 93 -0.65 -2.24 1.26
C LEU A 93 -1.69 -1.48 0.45
N THR A 94 -1.97 -1.90 -0.79
CA THR A 94 -3.04 -1.32 -1.62
C THR A 94 -4.41 -1.50 -0.96
N LYS A 95 -4.72 -2.70 -0.47
CA LYS A 95 -5.97 -2.97 0.26
C LYS A 95 -6.09 -2.12 1.52
N LEU A 96 -5.04 -2.06 2.33
CA LEU A 96 -5.01 -1.23 3.53
C LEU A 96 -5.19 0.26 3.19
N ASN A 97 -4.57 0.74 2.11
CA ASN A 97 -4.75 2.12 1.67
C ASN A 97 -6.18 2.39 1.19
N MET A 98 -6.82 1.43 0.50
CA MET A 98 -8.25 1.53 0.15
C MET A 98 -9.13 1.58 1.41
N GLU A 99 -8.87 0.72 2.39
CA GLU A 99 -9.58 0.72 3.68
C GLU A 99 -9.41 2.05 4.41
N ILE A 100 -8.18 2.57 4.50
CA ILE A 100 -7.90 3.89 5.11
C ILE A 100 -8.67 5.00 4.38
N ASN A 101 -8.69 4.99 3.05
CA ASN A 101 -9.44 6.01 2.29
C ASN A 101 -10.95 5.88 2.51
N SER A 102 -11.48 4.66 2.59
CA SER A 102 -12.89 4.43 2.90
C SER A 102 -13.26 4.89 4.31
N LEU A 103 -12.37 4.66 5.29
CA LEU A 103 -12.54 5.09 6.67
C LEU A 103 -12.45 6.62 6.80
N LYS A 104 -11.53 7.25 6.07
CA LYS A 104 -11.47 8.72 5.99
C LYS A 104 -12.74 9.29 5.37
N LEU A 105 -13.31 8.66 4.35
CA LEU A 105 -14.54 9.14 3.72
C LEU A 105 -15.72 9.08 4.71
N THR A 106 -15.89 7.95 5.40
CA THR A 106 -16.93 7.78 6.42
C THR A 106 -16.73 8.75 7.58
N TYR A 107 -15.51 8.91 8.08
CA TYR A 107 -15.20 9.89 9.12
C TYR A 107 -15.57 11.33 8.71
N ASN A 108 -15.30 11.72 7.45
CA ASN A 108 -15.70 13.04 6.94
C ASN A 108 -17.22 13.17 6.79
N GLN A 109 -17.93 12.09 6.45
CA GLN A 109 -19.40 12.08 6.40
C GLN A 109 -20.00 12.23 7.80
N ASP A 110 -19.47 11.50 8.78
CA ASP A 110 -19.91 11.56 10.17
C ASP A 110 -19.67 12.96 10.76
N LEU A 111 -18.53 13.58 10.46
CA LEU A 111 -18.26 14.97 10.84
C LEU A 111 -19.29 15.95 10.26
N LYS A 112 -19.67 15.80 8.98
CA LYS A 112 -20.71 16.63 8.38
C LYS A 112 -22.07 16.41 9.04
N GLN A 113 -22.42 15.15 9.32
CA GLN A 113 -23.66 14.84 10.04
C GLN A 113 -23.68 15.44 11.44
N LEU A 114 -22.54 15.47 12.12
CA LEU A 114 -22.40 16.10 13.42
C LEU A 114 -22.63 17.62 13.33
N ASP A 115 -22.02 18.27 12.33
CA ASP A 115 -22.17 19.71 12.07
C ASP A 115 -23.64 20.05 11.74
N ASP A 116 -24.28 19.28 10.86
CA ASP A 116 -25.70 19.41 10.51
C ASP A 116 -26.61 19.24 11.74
N LEU A 117 -26.31 18.30 12.64
CA LEU A 117 -27.07 18.09 13.88
C LEU A 117 -26.84 19.22 14.88
N GLU A 118 -25.62 19.75 14.99
CA GLU A 118 -25.32 20.89 15.84
C GLU A 118 -26.09 22.13 15.36
N ASP A 119 -26.11 22.39 14.05
CA ASP A 119 -26.91 23.45 13.43
C ASP A 119 -28.41 23.27 13.71
N GLN A 120 -28.93 22.04 13.59
CA GLN A 120 -30.34 21.74 13.93
C GLN A 120 -30.64 22.01 15.41
N ILE A 121 -29.74 21.61 16.33
CA ILE A 121 -29.89 21.87 17.76
C ILE A 121 -29.86 23.37 18.05
N GLN A 122 -28.94 24.13 17.43
CA GLN A 122 -28.89 25.58 17.56
C GLN A 122 -30.17 26.24 17.05
N GLY A 123 -30.67 25.82 15.87
CA GLY A 123 -31.93 26.27 15.30
C GLY A 123 -33.14 25.98 16.21
N LEU A 124 -33.21 24.78 16.79
CA LEU A 124 -34.25 24.41 17.77
C LEU A 124 -34.15 25.24 19.05
N LYS A 125 -32.94 25.51 19.55
CA LYS A 125 -32.71 26.34 20.75
C LYS A 125 -33.15 27.78 20.53
N VAL A 126 -32.87 28.34 19.35
CA VAL A 126 -33.32 29.69 18.96
C VAL A 126 -34.85 29.71 18.81
N GLY A 127 -35.43 28.72 18.13
CA GLY A 127 -36.89 28.59 17.98
C GLY A 127 -37.63 28.40 19.30
N PHE A 128 -37.05 27.65 20.24
CA PHE A 128 -37.61 27.45 21.58
C PHE A 128 -37.52 28.72 22.43
N LYS A 129 -36.39 29.45 22.38
CA LYS A 129 -36.26 30.75 23.04
C LYS A 129 -37.22 31.80 22.47
N SER A 130 -37.43 31.81 21.16
CA SER A 130 -38.39 32.72 20.51
C SER A 130 -39.82 32.44 20.96
N LYS A 131 -40.24 31.16 20.96
CA LYS A 131 -41.58 30.76 21.43
C LYS A 131 -41.80 31.03 22.92
N LEU A 132 -40.77 30.85 23.76
CA LEU A 132 -40.83 31.21 25.17
C LEU A 132 -40.95 32.72 25.38
N ALA A 133 -40.19 33.51 24.62
CA ALA A 133 -40.21 34.97 24.71
C ALA A 133 -41.56 35.56 24.25
N GLU A 134 -42.15 35.04 23.17
CA GLU A 134 -43.49 35.45 22.72
C GLU A 134 -44.59 35.08 23.73
N SER A 135 -44.38 34.01 24.51
CA SER A 135 -45.32 33.61 25.57
C SER A 135 -45.14 34.39 26.88
N SER A 136 -44.17 35.30 27.00
CA SER A 136 -43.86 35.98 28.28
C SER A 136 -44.47 37.39 28.41
N ALA A 137 -45.41 37.76 27.55
CA ALA A 137 -45.95 39.12 27.45
C ALA A 137 -47.26 39.39 28.23
N GLU A 138 -47.84 38.43 28.97
CA GLU A 138 -49.06 38.66 29.76
C GLU A 138 -48.92 38.20 31.24
N PRO A 139 -49.05 39.10 32.23
CA PRO A 139 -48.91 38.76 33.65
C PRO A 139 -50.05 37.89 34.21
N ASP A 140 -51.21 37.83 33.55
CA ASP A 140 -52.30 36.92 33.93
C ASP A 140 -51.99 35.46 33.55
N GLU A 141 -51.12 35.24 32.56
CA GLU A 141 -50.74 33.91 32.07
C GLU A 141 -49.71 33.22 32.98
N VAL A 142 -48.97 33.95 33.83
CA VAL A 142 -47.97 33.38 34.74
C VAL A 142 -48.63 32.58 35.87
N SER A 143 -49.82 32.99 36.31
CA SER A 143 -50.63 32.26 37.29
C SER A 143 -51.18 30.97 36.66
N GLU A 144 -51.73 31.05 35.46
CA GLU A 144 -52.23 29.89 34.72
C GLU A 144 -51.11 28.94 34.32
N LYS A 145 -49.93 29.43 33.91
CA LYS A 145 -48.74 28.62 33.64
C LYS A 145 -48.20 27.95 34.89
N SER A 146 -48.19 28.65 36.03
CA SER A 146 -47.79 28.04 37.30
C SER A 146 -48.78 26.93 37.72
N LYS A 147 -50.09 27.12 37.49
CA LYS A 147 -51.09 26.07 37.68
C LYS A 147 -50.90 24.92 36.68
N LEU A 148 -50.64 25.21 35.41
CA LEU A 148 -50.42 24.21 34.35
C LEU A 148 -49.16 23.38 34.61
N ILE A 149 -48.08 24.01 35.09
CA ILE A 149 -46.84 23.33 35.47
C ILE A 149 -47.08 22.47 36.70
N LYS A 150 -47.81 22.97 37.72
CA LYS A 150 -48.21 22.15 38.87
C LYS A 150 -49.08 20.96 38.45
N LEU A 151 -50.03 21.15 37.53
CA LEU A 151 -50.87 20.09 36.98
C LEU A 151 -50.07 19.05 36.19
N ARG A 152 -49.16 19.49 35.31
CA ARG A 152 -48.23 18.62 34.58
C ARG A 152 -47.30 17.85 35.52
N LEU A 153 -46.84 18.49 36.60
CA LEU A 153 -46.06 17.83 37.65
C LEU A 153 -46.90 16.73 38.30
N TYR A 154 -48.10 17.03 38.76
CA TYR A 154 -49.00 16.03 39.37
C TYR A 154 -49.38 14.89 38.39
N GLU A 155 -49.60 15.19 37.10
CA GLU A 155 -49.80 14.18 36.07
C GLU A 155 -48.56 13.31 35.87
N SER A 156 -47.37 13.91 35.88
CA SER A 156 -46.11 13.17 35.80
C SER A 156 -45.84 12.31 37.04
N LEU A 157 -46.37 12.69 38.20
CA LEU A 157 -46.38 11.87 39.42
C LEU A 157 -47.43 10.73 39.34
N GLY A 158 -48.24 10.68 38.29
CA GLY A 158 -49.22 9.62 38.07
C GLY A 158 -50.63 9.95 38.56
N LEU A 159 -50.91 11.19 38.94
CA LEU A 159 -52.24 11.63 39.37
C LEU A 159 -53.05 12.09 38.17
N LYS A 160 -54.12 11.36 37.83
CA LYS A 160 -55.11 11.82 36.85
C LYS A 160 -56.42 12.15 37.57
N LEU A 161 -56.85 13.40 37.45
CA LEU A 161 -58.14 13.86 37.95
C LEU A 161 -59.19 13.69 36.84
N ASP A 162 -60.31 13.03 37.14
CA ASP A 162 -61.50 13.08 36.30
C ASP A 162 -62.52 14.04 36.92
N SER A 163 -62.64 15.23 36.33
CA SER A 163 -63.58 16.27 36.78
C SER A 163 -65.05 15.85 36.65
N GLY A 164 -65.37 14.80 35.90
CA GLY A 164 -66.74 14.31 35.72
C GLY A 164 -67.29 13.50 36.91
N SER A 165 -66.43 12.87 37.72
CA SER A 165 -66.84 11.84 38.69
C SER A 165 -66.32 12.04 40.12
N LYS A 166 -65.51 13.09 40.39
CA LYS A 166 -64.80 13.29 41.68
C LYS A 166 -63.93 12.08 42.07
N GLU A 167 -63.33 11.43 41.08
CA GLU A 167 -62.41 10.30 41.28
C GLU A 167 -60.97 10.72 40.94
N ILE A 168 -60.02 10.38 41.81
CA ILE A 168 -58.58 10.57 41.60
C ILE A 168 -57.97 9.22 41.26
N LEU A 169 -57.41 9.11 40.06
CA LEU A 169 -56.65 7.94 39.63
C LEU A 169 -55.19 8.15 40.04
N VAL A 170 -54.69 7.30 40.95
CA VAL A 170 -53.28 7.27 41.34
C VAL A 170 -52.60 6.13 40.60
N LEU A 171 -51.66 6.47 39.71
CA LEU A 171 -50.85 5.53 38.95
C LEU A 171 -49.50 5.35 39.63
N ASN A 172 -49.27 4.18 40.23
CA ASN A 172 -47.97 3.82 40.78
C ASN A 172 -47.03 3.36 39.64
N LYS A 173 -45.92 4.07 39.42
CA LYS A 173 -44.97 3.76 38.33
C LYS A 173 -44.17 2.47 38.55
N GLN A 174 -44.09 1.96 39.78
CA GLN A 174 -43.29 0.77 40.10
C GLN A 174 -44.09 -0.53 39.90
N GLU A 175 -45.40 -0.52 40.13
CA GLU A 175 -46.25 -1.73 40.05
C GLU A 175 -47.21 -1.78 38.86
N ASN A 176 -47.30 -0.73 38.02
CA ASN A 176 -48.24 -0.66 36.90
C ASN A 176 -49.72 -0.90 37.31
N LYS A 177 -50.07 -0.58 38.56
CA LYS A 177 -51.43 -0.69 39.10
C LYS A 177 -52.05 0.70 39.20
N THR A 178 -53.28 0.82 38.71
CA THR A 178 -54.08 2.05 38.81
C THR A 178 -55.04 1.90 39.99
N SER A 179 -54.89 2.72 41.02
CA SER A 179 -55.86 2.77 42.13
C SER A 179 -56.82 3.94 41.90
N VAL A 180 -58.13 3.66 41.95
CA VAL A 180 -59.18 4.67 41.86
C VAL A 180 -59.60 5.06 43.26
N LEU A 181 -59.39 6.33 43.66
CA LEU A 181 -59.87 6.86 44.92
C LEU A 181 -61.07 7.79 44.66
N LYS A 182 -62.24 7.47 45.21
CA LYS A 182 -63.41 8.35 45.16
C LYS A 182 -63.29 9.37 46.29
N VAL A 183 -63.31 10.66 45.95
CA VAL A 183 -63.28 11.75 46.93
C VAL A 183 -64.72 11.98 47.40
N ASP A 184 -65.13 11.22 48.41
CA ASP A 184 -66.37 11.44 49.14
C ASP A 184 -66.09 12.24 50.43
N ASP A 185 -67.06 13.06 50.88
CA ASP A 185 -66.97 13.93 52.08
C ASP A 185 -66.78 13.11 53.39
N SER A 186 -66.79 11.79 53.27
CA SER A 186 -66.63 10.80 54.34
C SER A 186 -65.17 10.53 54.74
N TYR A 187 -64.18 10.95 53.95
CA TYR A 187 -62.75 10.70 54.23
C TYR A 187 -62.03 11.96 54.74
N SER A 188 -61.25 11.85 55.82
CA SER A 188 -60.46 12.99 56.30
C SER A 188 -59.35 13.33 55.32
N GLU A 189 -59.06 14.63 55.18
CA GLU A 189 -57.95 15.14 54.35
C GLU A 189 -56.61 14.45 54.68
N TYR A 190 -56.43 14.06 55.93
CA TYR A 190 -55.25 13.35 56.42
C TYR A 190 -55.14 11.92 55.86
N PHE A 191 -56.27 11.21 55.73
CA PHE A 191 -56.32 9.87 55.15
C PHE A 191 -56.03 9.90 53.64
N ILE A 192 -56.62 10.87 52.93
CA ILE A 192 -56.41 11.06 51.49
C ILE A 192 -54.94 11.38 51.19
N SER A 193 -54.34 12.29 51.95
CA SER A 193 -52.93 12.67 51.77
C SER A 193 -51.99 11.48 52.01
N ASN A 194 -52.14 10.75 53.12
CA ASN A 194 -51.29 9.57 53.39
C ASN A 194 -51.47 8.45 52.35
N TYR A 195 -52.70 8.23 51.86
CA TYR A 195 -52.95 7.22 50.83
C TYR A 195 -52.29 7.59 49.50
N VAL A 196 -52.31 8.87 49.12
CA VAL A 196 -51.67 9.34 47.89
C VAL A 196 -50.15 9.26 48.00
N TRP A 197 -49.54 9.71 49.10
CA TRP A 197 -48.08 9.65 49.29
C TRP A 197 -47.54 8.21 49.39
N ASN A 198 -48.31 7.27 49.93
CA ASN A 198 -47.88 5.87 50.00
C ASN A 198 -48.00 5.12 48.66
N ASN A 199 -48.78 5.62 47.70
CA ASN A 199 -49.09 4.93 46.44
C ASN A 199 -48.46 5.58 45.19
N ILE A 200 -47.78 6.72 45.31
CA ILE A 200 -46.95 7.33 44.25
C ILE A 200 -45.53 6.79 44.35
#